data_AF-A0A6M3INW6-F1
#
_entry.id   AF-A0A6M3INW6-F1
#
_cell.length_a   1.000
_cell.length_b   1.000
_cell.length_c   1.000
_cell.angle_alpha   90.00
_cell.angle_beta   90.00
_cell.angle_gamma   90.00
#
_symmetry.space_group_name_H-M   'P 1'
#
loop_
_entity.id
_entity.type
_entity.pdbx_description
1 polymer ?
#
loop_
_entity_poly.entity_id
_entity_poly.type
_entity_poly.pdbx_seq_one_letter_code
_entity_poly.pdbx_strand_id
1 'polypeptide(L)' 'MIVYKIRPDGGNPCVEKDLGAIMEWLKESYPGGSFMLSVHEMTEQEYEDLPEYMGP' A
#
# COMPACT_ATOMS: atom_id res chain seq x y z
N MET A 1 -9.88 -0.61 -11.52
CA MET A 1 -9.64 0.22 -10.31
C MET A 1 -8.13 0.27 -10.10
N ILE A 2 -7.60 1.45 -9.77
CA ILE A 2 -6.17 1.60 -9.50
C ILE A 2 -5.93 1.26 -8.03
N VAL A 3 -5.02 0.32 -7.81
CA VAL A 3 -4.57 -0.10 -6.48
C VAL A 3 -3.07 0.11 -6.39
N TYR A 4 -2.64 0.65 -5.26
CA TYR A 4 -1.26 0.99 -4.98
C TYR A 4 -0.69 -0.03 -4.01
N LYS A 5 0.33 -0.76 -4.45
CA LYS A 5 1.11 -1.64 -3.60
C LYS A 5 2.39 -0.92 -3.20
N ILE A 6 2.63 -0.83 -1.90
CA ILE A 6 3.76 -0.11 -1.32
C ILE A 6 4.59 -1.06 -0.52
N ARG A 7 5.90 -0.92 -0.66
CA ARG A 7 6.88 -1.60 0.17
C ARG A 7 7.85 -0.57 0.72
N PRO A 8 7.68 -0.14 1.99
CA PRO A 8 8.67 0.68 2.66
C PRO A 8 9.92 -0.15 2.96
N ASP A 9 11.08 0.50 2.92
CA ASP A 9 12.34 -0.16 3.29
C ASP A 9 12.34 -0.47 4.80
N GLY A 10 12.62 -1.73 5.15
CA GLY A 10 12.50 -2.23 6.53
C GLY A 10 11.06 -2.34 7.06
N GLY A 11 10.04 -2.26 6.20
CA GLY A 11 8.64 -2.26 6.58
C GLY A 11 7.77 -3.35 5.96
N ASN A 12 6.55 -3.46 6.46
CA ASN A 12 5.57 -4.38 5.89
C ASN A 12 4.97 -3.77 4.62
N PRO A 13 4.78 -4.56 3.56
CA PRO A 13 4.10 -4.08 2.38
C PRO A 13 2.63 -3.77 2.68
N CYS A 14 2.11 -2.70 2.10
CA CYS A 14 0.73 -2.26 2.21
C CYS A 14 0.09 -2.24 0.81
N VAL A 15 -1.21 -2.48 0.73
CA VAL A 15 -2.01 -2.36 -0.50
C VAL A 15 -3.19 -1.46 -0.18
N GLU A 16 -3.35 -0.37 -0.94
CA GLU A 16 -4.39 0.63 -0.69
C GLU A 16 -4.83 1.26 -2.00
N LYS A 17 -6.10 1.67 -2.10
CA LYS A 17 -6.69 2.35 -3.27
C LYS A 17 -6.53 3.87 -3.18
N ASP A 18 -6.39 4.42 -1.97
CA ASP A 18 -6.20 5.85 -1.75
C ASP A 18 -4.73 6.22 -1.56
N LEU A 19 -4.17 6.93 -2.54
CA LEU A 19 -2.80 7.42 -2.50
C LEU A 19 -2.59 8.47 -1.38
N GLY A 20 -3.63 9.20 -0.97
CA GLY A 20 -3.57 10.15 0.14
C GLY A 20 -3.31 9.45 1.47
N ALA A 21 -4.13 8.45 1.79
CA ALA A 21 -4.01 7.66 3.01
C ALA A 21 -2.63 6.98 3.13
N ILE A 22 -2.14 6.46 2.00
CA ILE A 22 -0.78 5.94 1.85
C ILE A 22 0.29 6.95 2.28
N MET A 23 0.17 8.19 1.81
CA MET A 23 1.19 9.21 2.02
C MET A 23 1.17 9.69 3.47
N GLU A 24 0.00 9.75 4.10
CA GLU A 24 -0.14 10.00 5.53
C GLU A 24 0.50 8.88 6.35
N TRP A 25 0.15 7.62 6.07
CA TRP A 25 0.73 6.46 6.74
C TRP A 25 2.26 6.39 6.62
N LEU A 26 2.80 6.64 5.44
CA LEU A 26 4.26 6.66 5.21
C LEU A 26 4.95 7.78 6.01
N LYS A 27 4.33 8.97 6.11
CA LYS A 27 4.88 10.06 6.92
C LYS A 27 4.92 9.72 8.41
N GLU A 28 3.93 9.00 8.91
CA GLU A 28 3.86 8.60 10.32
C GLU A 28 4.76 7.41 10.64
N SER A 29 4.73 6.36 9.81
CA SER A 29 5.37 5.07 10.08
C SER A 29 6.83 5.02 9.61
N TYR A 30 7.19 5.74 8.55
CA TYR A 30 8.52 5.71 7.92
C TYR A 30 9.05 7.12 7.60
N PRO A 31 9.16 8.03 8.59
CA PRO A 31 9.62 9.39 8.36
C PRO A 31 11.05 9.42 7.81
N GLY A 32 11.23 10.02 6.64
CA GLY A 32 12.54 10.14 5.97
C GLY A 32 13.04 8.86 5.30
N GLY A 33 12.21 7.81 5.25
CA GLY A 33 12.54 6.56 4.57
C GLY A 33 12.27 6.59 3.06
N SER A 34 12.86 5.63 2.36
CA SER A 34 12.53 5.30 0.97
C SER A 34 11.51 4.17 0.90
N PHE A 35 10.65 4.20 -0.11
CA PHE A 35 9.67 3.15 -0.37
C PHE A 35 9.56 2.90 -1.88
N MET A 36 9.09 1.71 -2.24
CA MET A 36 8.75 1.35 -3.61
C MET A 36 7.23 1.37 -3.77
N LEU A 37 6.74 2.12 -4.77
CA LEU A 37 5.34 2.18 -5.15
C LEU A 37 5.15 1.40 -6.47
N SER A 38 4.26 0.42 -6.46
CA SER A 38 3.83 -0.31 -7.63
C SER A 38 2.35 -0.03 -7.87
N VAL A 39 2.03 0.53 -9.03
CA VAL A 39 0.66 0.82 -9.44
C VAL A 39 0.15 -0.38 -10.22
N HIS A 40 -0.95 -0.95 -9.77
CA HIS A 40 -1.63 -2.04 -10.43
C HIS A 40 -3.05 -1.62 -10.78
N GLU A 41 -3.45 -1.86 -12.02
CA GLU A 41 -4.85 -1.78 -12.40
C GLU A 41 -5.47 -3.16 -12.26
N MET A 42 -6.48 -3.28 -11.43
CA MET A 42 -7.21 -4.53 -11.18
C MET A 42 -8.70 -4.29 -11.00
N THR A 43 -9.49 -5.33 -11.15
CA THR A 43 -10.93 -5.31 -10.88
C THR A 43 -11.20 -5.33 -9.37
N GLU A 44 -12.40 -4.95 -8.95
CA GLU A 44 -12.81 -4.97 -7.53
C GLU A 44 -12.73 -6.37 -6.93
N GLN A 45 -13.07 -7.38 -7.73
CA GLN A 45 -13.02 -8.78 -7.34
C GLN A 45 -11.59 -9.27 -7.10
N GLU A 46 -10.64 -8.88 -7.95
CA GLU A 46 -9.21 -9.19 -7.76
C GLU A 46 -8.63 -8.54 -6.50
N TYR A 47 -9.17 -7.38 -6.08
CA TYR A 47 -8.77 -6.71 -4.84
C TYR A 47 -9.32 -7.44 -3.61
N GLU A 48 -10.57 -7.89 -3.64
CA GLU A 48 -11.19 -8.68 -2.56
C GLU A 48 -10.55 -10.07 -2.41
N ASP A 49 -10.02 -10.64 -3.49
CA ASP A 49 -9.27 -11.91 -3.48
C ASP A 49 -7.83 -11.77 -2.94
N LEU A 50 -7.30 -10.55 -2.78
CA LEU A 50 -6.02 -10.38 -2.09
C LEU A 50 -6.20 -10.73 -0.61
N PRO A 51 -5.25 -11.47 0.00
CA PRO A 51 -5.34 -11.76 1.42
C PRO A 51 -5.45 -10.43 2.17
N GLU A 52 -6.60 -10.19 2.81
CA GLU A 52 -6.84 -8.99 3.62
C GLU A 52 -5.63 -8.79 4.52
N TYR A 53 -5.01 -7.63 4.39
CA TYR A 53 -3.88 -7.26 5.22
C TYR A 53 -4.35 -7.16 6.68
N MET A 54 -4.26 -8.26 7.42
CA MET A 54 -4.22 -8.25 8.87
C MET A 54 -2.84 -7.71 9.24
N GLY A 55 -2.75 -6.38 9.40
CA GLY A 55 -1.56 -5.73 9.96
C GLY A 55 -1.19 -6.30 11.33
N PRO A 56 -0.02 -5.95 11.89
CA PRO A 56 0.39 -6.42 13.22
C PRO A 56 -0.61 -6.03 14.32
#